data_AF-A0A9X0D3R4-F1
#
_entry.id   AF-A0A9X0D3R4-F1
#
_cell.length_a   1.000
_cell.length_b   1.000
_cell.length_c   1.000
_cell.angle_alpha   90.00
_cell.angle_beta   90.00
_cell.angle_gamma   90.00
#
_symmetry.space_group_name_H-M   'P 1'
#
loop_
_entity.id
_entity.type
_entity.pdbx_description
1 polymer ?
#
loop_
_entity_poly.entity_id
_entity_poly.type
_entity_poly.pdbx_seq_one_letter_code
_entity_poly.pdbx_strand_id
1 'polypeptide(L)'
;MRLTFVFVYLLIFGGCLVVHVRLDKICGDNEYPVTGSSDRDCFPCDNCHPGYGLEPKCGTSIKWKIDKIDCKLCTPGTYNDKDDSSPCQACHNCAEHEIVNDTMHQ
;
A
#
# COMPACT_ATOMS: atom_id res chain seq x y z
N MET A 1 51.15 12.90 -9.33
CA MET A 1 50.33 11.96 -10.14
C MET A 1 49.51 10.97 -9.30
N ARG A 2 49.73 10.79 -7.98
CA ARG A 2 48.91 9.89 -7.13
C ARG A 2 47.73 10.58 -6.44
N LEU A 3 47.86 11.85 -6.08
CA LEU A 3 46.76 12.62 -5.45
C LEU A 3 45.58 12.85 -6.41
N THR A 4 45.86 13.13 -7.68
CA THR A 4 44.84 13.37 -8.71
C THR A 4 43.93 12.15 -8.90
N PHE A 5 44.46 10.93 -8.84
CA PHE A 5 43.67 9.70 -8.92
C PHE A 5 42.76 9.50 -7.69
N VAL A 6 43.22 9.90 -6.50
CA VAL A 6 42.42 9.83 -5.27
C VAL A 6 41.27 10.83 -5.32
N PHE A 7 41.52 12.07 -5.78
CA PHE A 7 40.47 13.06 -5.98
C PHE A 7 39.45 12.63 -7.04
N VAL A 8 39.90 12.05 -8.15
CA VAL A 8 38.99 11.49 -9.17
C VAL A 8 38.17 10.34 -8.60
N TYR A 9 38.77 9.44 -7.82
CA TYR A 9 38.02 8.37 -7.13
C TYR A 9 37.00 8.92 -6.12
N LEU A 10 37.37 9.93 -5.31
CA LEU A 10 36.44 10.54 -4.35
C LEU A 10 35.28 11.26 -5.04
N LEU A 11 35.51 11.89 -6.19
CA LEU A 11 34.46 12.53 -6.99
C LEU A 11 33.56 11.48 -7.68
N ILE A 12 34.14 10.39 -8.18
CA ILE A 12 33.40 9.30 -8.86
C ILE A 12 32.58 8.48 -7.84
N PHE A 13 33.18 8.06 -6.72
CA PHE A 13 32.51 7.27 -5.68
C PHE A 13 31.57 8.12 -4.82
N GLY A 14 31.94 9.38 -4.53
CA GLY A 14 31.05 10.34 -3.86
C GLY A 14 29.87 10.73 -4.75
N GLY A 15 30.08 10.86 -6.06
CA GLY A 15 29.03 11.14 -7.05
C GLY A 15 28.09 9.96 -7.30
N CYS A 16 28.62 8.73 -7.40
CA CYS A 16 27.79 7.54 -7.59
C CYS A 16 26.88 7.23 -6.40
N LEU A 17 27.29 7.55 -5.16
CA LEU A 17 26.46 7.34 -3.97
C LEU A 17 25.16 8.17 -4.03
N VAL A 18 25.19 9.35 -4.66
CA VAL A 18 24.02 10.25 -4.78
C VAL A 18 23.00 9.74 -5.81
N VAL A 19 23.36 8.82 -6.71
CA VAL A 19 22.52 8.42 -7.84
C VAL A 19 21.55 7.26 -7.51
N HIS A 20 21.70 6.59 -6.36
CA HIS A 20 20.91 5.39 -6.03
C HIS A 20 19.81 5.56 -4.97
N VAL A 21 19.50 6.78 -4.54
CA VAL A 21 18.26 7.02 -3.78
C VAL A 21 17.26 7.62 -4.73
N ARG A 22 16.55 6.76 -5.48
CA ARG A 22 15.17 7.11 -5.81
C ARG A 22 14.52 7.33 -4.46
N LEU A 23 14.26 8.60 -4.14
CA LEU A 23 13.47 8.95 -2.98
C LEU A 23 12.09 8.39 -3.26
N ASP A 24 11.87 7.11 -2.96
CA ASP A 24 10.55 6.56 -2.79
C ASP A 24 9.94 7.40 -1.67
N LYS A 25 9.17 8.40 -2.09
CA LYS A 25 8.43 9.27 -1.20
C LYS A 25 7.61 8.34 -0.30
N ILE A 26 7.94 8.32 0.98
CA ILE A 26 7.25 7.47 1.95
C ILE A 26 5.88 8.10 2.18
N CYS A 27 4.83 7.42 1.74
CA CYS A 27 3.45 7.77 2.06
C CYS A 27 3.06 7.17 3.42
N GLY A 28 2.03 7.73 4.07
CA GLY A 28 1.49 7.16 5.30
C GLY A 28 0.79 5.82 5.08
N ASP A 29 0.54 5.08 6.15
CA ASP A 29 -0.12 3.76 6.10
C ASP A 29 -1.54 3.82 5.52
N ASN A 30 -2.19 5.00 5.55
CA ASN A 30 -3.54 5.26 5.03
C ASN A 30 -3.52 5.97 3.67
N GLU A 31 -2.43 5.82 2.92
CA GLU A 31 -2.25 6.47 1.62
C GLU A 31 -1.70 5.49 0.57
N TYR A 32 -2.09 5.69 -0.69
CA TYR A 32 -1.54 5.04 -1.85
C TYR A 32 -0.33 5.81 -2.40
N PRO A 33 0.80 5.14 -2.61
CA PRO A 33 1.88 5.67 -3.44
C PRO A 33 1.42 5.83 -4.89
N VAL A 34 1.53 7.02 -5.45
CA VAL A 34 1.16 7.30 -6.84
C VAL A 34 2.37 7.16 -7.73
N THR A 35 2.23 6.38 -8.80
CA THR A 35 3.27 6.16 -9.82
C THR A 35 2.91 6.86 -11.12
N GLY A 36 3.92 7.40 -11.81
CA GLY A 36 3.78 8.08 -13.10
C GLY A 36 3.67 9.60 -13.00
N SER A 37 3.27 10.24 -14.11
CA SER A 37 3.13 11.70 -14.20
C SER A 37 1.86 12.15 -13.50
N SER A 38 1.98 12.47 -12.22
CA SER A 38 0.90 13.05 -11.42
C SER A 38 1.43 14.22 -10.61
N ASP A 39 0.56 15.17 -10.27
CA ASP A 39 0.91 16.35 -9.47
C ASP A 39 1.07 16.03 -7.97
N ARG A 40 0.93 14.76 -7.58
CA ARG A 40 0.82 14.33 -6.17
C ARG A 40 1.32 12.92 -5.97
N ASP A 41 2.25 12.79 -5.05
CA ASP A 41 2.98 11.54 -4.79
C ASP A 41 2.16 10.53 -3.98
N CYS A 42 1.23 11.00 -3.15
CA CYS A 42 0.40 10.17 -2.27
C CYS A 42 -1.09 10.48 -2.46
N PHE A 43 -1.96 9.48 -2.26
CA PHE A 43 -3.41 9.62 -2.30
C PHE A 43 -4.05 8.98 -1.07
N PRO A 44 -4.91 9.67 -0.30
CA PRO A 44 -5.62 9.04 0.80
C PRO A 44 -6.44 7.82 0.36
N CYS A 45 -6.48 6.81 1.22
CA CYS A 45 -7.36 5.66 1.07
C CYS A 45 -8.79 6.01 1.51
N ASP A 46 -9.77 5.41 0.85
CA ASP A 46 -11.18 5.51 1.23
C ASP A 46 -11.50 4.46 2.31
N ASN A 47 -12.53 4.72 3.12
CA ASN A 47 -13.07 3.73 4.05
C ASN A 47 -14.27 3.03 3.41
N CYS A 48 -14.36 1.72 3.62
CA CYS A 48 -15.46 0.90 3.16
C CYS A 48 -16.30 0.43 4.34
N HIS A 49 -17.62 0.50 4.21
CA HIS A 49 -18.54 -0.04 5.21
C HIS A 49 -18.41 -1.57 5.32
N PRO A 50 -18.83 -2.17 6.47
CA PRO A 50 -18.87 -3.61 6.63
C PRO A 50 -19.57 -4.33 5.48
N GLY A 51 -19.03 -5.48 5.09
CA GLY A 51 -19.43 -6.25 3.90
C GLY A 51 -18.76 -5.80 2.60
N TYR A 52 -18.03 -4.67 2.60
CA TYR A 52 -17.25 -4.19 1.46
C TYR A 52 -15.77 -4.06 1.82
N GLY A 53 -14.89 -4.36 0.87
CA GLY A 53 -13.45 -4.20 1.02
C GLY A 53 -12.86 -3.27 -0.04
N LEU A 54 -11.81 -2.55 0.33
CA LEU A 54 -11.15 -1.62 -0.56
C LEU A 54 -10.30 -2.35 -1.62
N GLU A 55 -10.55 -2.07 -2.90
CA GLU A 55 -9.76 -2.59 -4.01
C GLU A 55 -9.27 -1.46 -4.93
N PRO A 56 -7.96 -1.34 -5.20
CA PRO A 56 -6.87 -2.14 -4.64
C PRO A 56 -6.62 -1.83 -3.15
N LYS A 57 -5.98 -2.76 -2.43
CA LYS A 57 -5.67 -2.63 -1.00
C LYS A 57 -4.91 -1.32 -0.72
N CYS A 58 -5.29 -0.61 0.34
CA CYS A 58 -4.56 0.58 0.78
C CYS A 58 -3.04 0.33 0.92
N GLY A 59 -2.24 1.32 0.50
CA GLY A 59 -0.77 1.24 0.49
C GLY A 59 -0.17 0.59 -0.76
N THR A 60 -0.95 0.01 -1.67
CA THR A 60 -0.44 -0.47 -2.96
C THR A 60 -0.15 0.70 -3.90
N SER A 61 0.91 0.61 -4.71
CA SER A 61 1.15 1.62 -5.74
C SER A 61 0.02 1.69 -6.76
N ILE A 62 -0.49 2.89 -7.02
CA ILE A 62 -1.55 3.15 -8.02
C ILE A 62 -1.03 4.08 -9.12
N LYS A 63 -1.69 4.04 -10.28
CA LYS A 63 -1.58 5.04 -11.33
C LYS A 63 -2.76 5.99 -11.24
N TRP A 64 -2.47 7.25 -10.93
CA TRP A 64 -3.50 8.27 -10.76
C TRP A 64 -4.41 8.38 -11.99
N LYS A 65 -5.74 8.39 -11.75
CA LYS A 65 -6.81 8.43 -12.77
C LYS A 65 -6.87 7.24 -13.73
N ILE A 66 -5.97 6.26 -13.61
CA ILE A 66 -5.98 5.04 -14.42
C ILE A 66 -6.55 3.88 -13.61
N ASP A 67 -6.05 3.69 -12.39
CA ASP A 67 -6.54 2.62 -11.53
C ASP A 67 -7.86 3.03 -10.89
N LYS A 68 -8.83 2.11 -10.93
CA LYS A 68 -10.13 2.28 -10.29
C LYS A 68 -10.03 1.83 -8.84
N ILE A 69 -10.15 2.78 -7.92
CA ILE A 69 -10.26 2.54 -6.48
C ILE A 69 -11.74 2.50 -6.15
N ASP A 70 -12.19 1.41 -5.51
CA ASP A 70 -13.60 1.20 -5.22
C ASP A 70 -13.78 0.28 -4.00
N CYS A 71 -14.92 0.44 -3.33
CA CYS A 71 -15.36 -0.49 -2.29
C CYS A 71 -16.14 -1.62 -2.95
N LYS A 72 -15.55 -2.82 -2.99
CA LYS A 72 -16.19 -3.99 -3.61
C LYS A 72 -16.87 -4.85 -2.55
N LEU A 73 -18.06 -5.37 -2.88
CA LEU A 73 -18.77 -6.31 -2.03
C LEU A 73 -17.91 -7.57 -1.84
N CYS A 74 -17.75 -8.01 -0.59
CA CYS A 74 -17.02 -9.23 -0.30
C CYS A 74 -17.76 -10.45 -0.88
N THR A 75 -17.00 -11.32 -1.54
CA THR A 75 -17.54 -12.54 -2.16
C THR A 75 -17.68 -13.66 -1.12
N PRO A 76 -18.52 -14.68 -1.39
CA PRO A 76 -18.66 -15.82 -0.48
C PRO A 76 -17.30 -16.44 -0.11
N GLY A 77 -17.06 -16.61 1.18
CA GLY A 77 -15.76 -17.05 1.72
C GLY A 77 -14.81 -15.91 2.09
N THR A 78 -15.22 -14.65 1.91
CA THR A 78 -14.51 -13.46 2.40
C THR A 78 -15.45 -12.53 3.18
N TYR A 79 -14.88 -11.69 4.04
CA TYR A 79 -15.63 -10.75 4.88
C TYR A 79 -14.83 -9.48 5.15
N ASN A 80 -15.53 -8.39 5.48
CA ASN A 80 -14.95 -7.24 6.16
C ASN A 80 -15.95 -6.79 7.23
N ASP A 81 -15.51 -6.75 8.47
CA ASP A 81 -16.30 -6.43 9.65
C ASP A 81 -16.10 -5.00 10.16
N LYS A 82 -15.22 -4.23 9.49
CA LYS A 82 -14.81 -2.89 9.91
C LYS A 82 -15.27 -1.82 8.93
N ASP A 83 -15.39 -0.61 9.45
CA ASP A 83 -15.55 0.61 8.66
C ASP A 83 -14.17 1.27 8.47
N ASP A 84 -13.36 0.66 7.61
CA ASP A 84 -11.97 1.06 7.37
C ASP A 84 -11.53 0.79 5.92
N SER A 85 -10.28 1.14 5.61
CA SER A 85 -9.66 0.90 4.30
C SER A 85 -9.18 -0.53 4.08
N SER A 86 -9.57 -1.50 4.92
CA SER A 86 -9.10 -2.87 4.79
C SER A 86 -9.75 -3.58 3.60
N PRO A 87 -9.02 -4.50 2.94
CA PRO A 87 -9.61 -5.33 1.89
C PRO A 87 -10.46 -6.44 2.53
N CYS A 88 -11.30 -7.09 1.72
CA CYS A 88 -12.00 -8.30 2.16
C CYS A 88 -10.99 -9.36 2.60
N GLN A 89 -11.19 -9.89 3.80
CA GLN A 89 -10.35 -10.93 4.41
C GLN A 89 -10.96 -12.30 4.16
N ALA A 90 -10.12 -13.33 4.02
CA ALA A 90 -10.60 -14.69 3.86
C ALA A 90 -11.22 -15.19 5.17
N CYS A 91 -12.35 -15.88 5.08
CA CYS A 91 -12.89 -16.62 6.21
C CYS A 91 -11.90 -17.74 6.58
N HIS A 92 -11.70 -17.95 7.88
CA HIS A 92 -10.92 -19.07 8.40
C HIS A 92 -11.84 -20.09 9.06
N ASN A 93 -11.38 -21.34 9.12
CA ASN A 93 -12.04 -22.35 9.93
C ASN A 93 -11.63 -22.15 11.39
N CYS A 94 -12.60 -22.21 12.29
CA CYS A 94 -12.35 -22.23 13.72
C CYS A 94 -11.47 -23.43 14.08
N ALA A 95 -10.52 -23.21 15.00
CA ALA A 95 -9.75 -24.28 15.61
C ALA A 95 -10.65 -25.18 16.47
N GLU A 96 -10.14 -26.35 16.84
CA GLU A 96 -10.86 -27.25 17.74
C GLU A 96 -11.18 -26.52 19.07
N HIS A 97 -12.45 -26.52 19.47
CA HIS A 97 -12.99 -25.82 20.64
C HIS A 97 -13.18 -24.30 20.52
N GLU A 98 -12.99 -23.70 19.35
CA GLU A 98 -13.44 -22.32 19.10
C GLU A 98 -14.93 -22.27 18.73
N ILE A 99 -15.64 -21.26 19.23
CA ILE A 99 -17.08 -21.08 19.02
C ILE A 99 -17.29 -19.89 18.09
N VAL A 100 -18.06 -20.12 17.01
CA VAL A 100 -18.47 -19.05 16.10
C VAL A 100 -19.45 -18.13 16.82
N ASN A 101 -19.13 -16.84 16.92
CA ASN A 101 -20.04 -15.83 17.43
C ASN A 101 -20.67 -15.06 16.27
N ASP A 102 -21.96 -15.27 16.05
CA ASP A 102 -22.72 -14.58 14.99
C ASP A 102 -23.45 -13.36 15.58
N THR A 103 -22.69 -12.29 15.80
CA THR A 103 -23.26 -11.00 16.24
C THR A 103 -23.49 -10.02 15.10
N MET A 104 -23.44 -10.47 13.84
CA MET A 104 -23.53 -9.59 12.66
C MET A 104 -24.85 -9.67 11.90
N HIS A 105 -25.89 -10.27 12.49
CA HIS A 105 -27.21 -10.47 11.87
C HIS A 105 -28.39 -9.87 12.65
N GLN A 106 -28.21 -8.72 13.31
CA GLN A 106 -29.30 -8.05 14.03
C GLN A 106 -29.54 -6.62 13.55
#